data_AF-A0A1F0G929-F1
#
_entry.id   AF-A0A1F0G929-F1
#
_cell.length_a   1.000
_cell.length_b   1.000
_cell.length_c   1.000
_cell.angle_alpha   90.00
_cell.angle_beta   90.00
_cell.angle_gamma   90.00
#
_symmetry.space_group_name_H-M   'P 1'
#
loop_
_entity.id
_entity.type
_entity.pdbx_description
1 polymer ?
#
loop_
_entity_poly.entity_id
_entity_poly.type
_entity_poly.pdbx_seq_one_letter_code
_entity_poly.pdbx_strand_id
1 'polypeptide(L)'
;MKIKFILSFCVLLIFAILAGGSFEGDDIMVLLWIFGGIFICAIVGGTISFAIKSKNKKKRLKMIEKDEMENSDFDRSVSFGNDRCKFYFDASKKQVMIMRVMTEGINKQFINDFEFGSKELCRQRDPYFCIYDKKNRKLLTGSYEDMTPVICITDVASKDNNKDIEVKSSIEPKIASNLITISTSPNLTKAPIYTLIDESHGLLAIVRKGKVSSISNYVDSKILPNKIGNKSYVSDNGIGNYLFIADDFFNVLVIVTPSYFEKFCYSDIIEVSYEENGAELYSKSAMRTVGGAAVGGMLMGGAGTVVGGLSGSSKKTMEIKTMQVKILLRNTQRTSYVLDFNDSKRVLKTKESADSTMYKRYLQNANSARDILSVIIDKAKQKEISAMLQVEQKPVNIHSGVAEELAKLAQLKSDGILTEEEFNAQKKKLLNL
;
A
#
# COMPACT_ATOMS: atom_id res chain seq x y z
N MET A 1 -40.18 -8.26 4.02
CA MET A 1 -40.84 -9.41 3.36
C MET A 1 -39.83 -10.49 2.96
N LYS A 2 -38.77 -10.18 2.19
CA LYS A 2 -37.78 -11.15 1.71
C LYS A 2 -37.03 -11.98 2.78
N ILE A 3 -36.59 -11.37 3.90
CA ILE A 3 -35.86 -12.09 4.97
C ILE A 3 -36.74 -13.10 5.72
N LYS A 4 -38.00 -12.72 6.03
CA LYS A 4 -38.94 -13.63 6.70
C LYS A 4 -39.24 -14.84 5.82
N PHE A 5 -39.39 -14.62 4.51
CA PHE A 5 -39.62 -15.68 3.53
C PHE A 5 -38.44 -16.65 3.44
N ILE A 6 -37.20 -16.15 3.35
CA ILE A 6 -35.98 -16.98 3.33
C ILE A 6 -35.86 -17.78 4.63
N LEU A 7 -36.10 -17.16 5.79
CA LEU A 7 -36.03 -17.84 7.09
C LEU A 7 -37.10 -18.95 7.20
N SER A 8 -38.33 -18.68 6.77
CA SER A 8 -39.41 -19.68 6.74
C SER A 8 -39.10 -20.84 5.79
N PHE A 9 -38.52 -20.54 4.62
CA PHE A 9 -38.11 -21.55 3.64
C PHE A 9 -36.99 -22.45 4.17
N CYS A 10 -35.96 -21.87 4.80
CA CYS A 10 -34.88 -22.65 5.43
C CYS A 10 -35.39 -23.53 6.57
N VAL A 11 -36.30 -23.01 7.41
CA VAL A 11 -36.92 -23.80 8.50
C VAL A 11 -37.76 -24.95 7.94
N LEU A 12 -38.56 -24.71 6.91
CA LEU A 12 -39.32 -25.76 6.20
C LEU A 12 -38.39 -26.85 5.63
N LEU A 13 -37.26 -26.46 5.06
CA LEU A 13 -36.27 -27.39 4.51
C LEU A 13 -35.65 -28.25 5.61
N ILE A 14 -35.33 -27.67 6.78
CA ILE A 14 -34.85 -28.42 7.96
C ILE A 14 -35.91 -29.41 8.45
N PHE A 15 -37.18 -29.02 8.52
CA PHE A 15 -38.25 -29.94 8.91
C PHE A 15 -38.49 -31.05 7.88
N ALA A 16 -38.37 -30.76 6.59
CA ALA A 16 -38.44 -31.78 5.53
C ALA A 16 -37.28 -32.78 5.60
N ILE A 17 -36.06 -32.31 5.91
CA ILE A 17 -34.88 -33.15 6.19
C ILE A 17 -35.14 -34.07 7.40
N LEU A 18 -35.69 -33.53 8.49
CA LEU A 18 -35.96 -34.28 9.72
C LEU A 18 -37.12 -35.29 9.57
N ALA A 19 -38.12 -34.96 8.75
CA ALA A 19 -39.29 -35.81 8.55
C ALA A 19 -39.07 -36.98 7.56
N GLY A 20 -38.03 -36.91 6.71
CA GLY A 20 -37.73 -37.91 5.68
C GLY A 20 -36.80 -39.05 6.09
N GLY A 21 -36.34 -39.12 7.35
CA GLY A 21 -35.32 -40.07 7.79
C GLY A 21 -35.86 -41.41 8.30
N SER A 22 -36.12 -42.37 7.41
CA SER A 22 -35.98 -43.79 7.75
C SER A 22 -34.56 -44.20 7.40
N PHE A 23 -33.71 -44.41 8.40
CA PHE A 23 -32.28 -44.65 8.22
C PHE A 23 -31.99 -46.14 7.96
N GLU A 24 -32.27 -46.60 6.75
CA GLU A 24 -31.74 -47.86 6.22
C GLU A 24 -31.05 -47.57 4.87
N GLY A 25 -29.71 -47.57 4.87
CA GLY A 25 -28.89 -47.54 3.65
C GLY A 25 -27.88 -46.40 3.51
N ASP A 26 -26.65 -46.81 3.20
CA ASP A 26 -25.47 -46.08 2.69
C ASP A 26 -24.98 -44.83 3.44
N ASP A 27 -23.78 -44.92 4.03
CA ASP A 27 -23.07 -43.86 4.77
C ASP A 27 -22.98 -42.53 4.00
N ILE A 28 -23.00 -42.57 2.67
CA ILE A 28 -22.93 -41.41 1.77
C ILE A 28 -24.19 -40.52 1.89
N MET A 29 -25.38 -41.11 2.02
CA MET A 29 -26.62 -40.34 2.15
C MET A 29 -26.69 -39.63 3.50
N VAL A 30 -26.29 -40.31 4.58
CA VAL A 30 -26.18 -39.70 5.92
C VAL A 30 -25.20 -38.52 5.89
N LEU A 31 -24.06 -38.65 5.21
CA LEU A 31 -23.07 -37.59 5.04
C LEU A 31 -23.66 -36.37 4.31
N LEU A 32 -24.41 -36.57 3.22
CA LEU A 32 -25.05 -35.50 2.44
C LEU A 32 -26.10 -34.73 3.25
N TRP A 33 -26.90 -35.41 4.06
CA TRP A 33 -27.88 -34.76 4.94
C TRP A 33 -27.21 -33.95 6.06
N ILE A 34 -26.12 -34.45 6.65
CA ILE A 34 -25.32 -33.70 7.65
C ILE A 34 -24.72 -32.43 7.03
N PHE A 35 -24.08 -32.54 5.86
CA PHE A 35 -23.51 -31.39 5.16
C PHE A 35 -24.59 -30.40 4.72
N GLY A 36 -25.75 -30.88 4.25
CA GLY A 36 -26.90 -30.06 3.91
C GLY A 36 -27.44 -29.28 5.12
N GLY A 37 -27.58 -29.94 6.27
CA GLY A 37 -27.99 -29.30 7.53
C GLY A 37 -27.02 -28.22 7.99
N ILE A 38 -25.71 -28.50 7.97
CA ILE A 38 -24.66 -27.52 8.32
C ILE A 38 -24.71 -26.30 7.39
N PHE A 39 -24.87 -26.52 6.08
CA PHE A 39 -24.95 -25.46 5.09
C PHE A 39 -26.17 -24.55 5.32
N ILE A 40 -27.34 -25.13 5.61
CA ILE A 40 -28.55 -24.37 5.93
C ILE A 40 -28.37 -23.57 7.22
N CYS A 41 -27.81 -24.16 8.28
CA CYS A 41 -27.51 -23.47 9.53
C CYS A 41 -26.55 -22.29 9.31
N ALA A 42 -25.53 -22.44 8.46
CA ALA A 42 -24.61 -21.37 8.11
C ALA A 42 -25.31 -20.22 7.37
N ILE A 43 -26.19 -20.53 6.41
CA ILE A 43 -26.99 -19.52 5.69
C ILE A 43 -27.96 -18.79 6.65
N VAL A 44 -28.67 -19.53 7.49
CA VAL A 44 -29.60 -18.96 8.47
C VAL A 44 -28.85 -18.07 9.47
N GLY A 45 -27.72 -18.55 10.02
CA GLY A 45 -26.87 -17.76 10.91
C GLY A 45 -26.35 -16.47 10.23
N GLY A 46 -25.91 -16.58 8.97
CA GLY A 46 -25.46 -15.43 8.18
C GLY A 46 -26.56 -14.39 7.94
N THR A 47 -27.77 -14.85 7.58
CA THR A 47 -28.92 -13.95 7.35
C THR A 47 -29.42 -13.28 8.63
N ILE A 48 -29.46 -14.00 9.76
CA ILE A 48 -29.78 -13.44 11.09
C ILE A 48 -28.74 -12.40 11.49
N SER A 49 -27.44 -12.72 11.38
CA SER A 49 -26.35 -11.79 11.69
C SER A 49 -26.43 -10.51 10.86
N PHE A 50 -26.70 -10.64 9.56
CA PHE A 50 -26.91 -9.49 8.66
C PHE A 50 -28.12 -8.65 9.08
N ALA A 51 -29.25 -9.29 9.41
CA ALA A 51 -30.45 -8.61 9.86
C ALA A 51 -30.24 -7.85 11.18
N ILE A 52 -29.51 -8.44 12.14
CA ILE A 52 -29.14 -7.78 13.40
C ILE A 52 -28.25 -6.57 13.12
N LYS A 53 -27.19 -6.72 12.31
CA LYS A 53 -26.30 -5.60 11.94
C LYS A 53 -27.08 -4.45 11.28
N SER A 54 -28.00 -4.77 10.37
CA SER A 54 -28.85 -3.80 9.68
C SER A 54 -29.80 -3.07 10.64
N LYS A 55 -30.48 -3.80 11.54
CA LYS A 55 -31.32 -3.21 12.60
C LYS A 55 -30.52 -2.30 13.53
N ASN A 56 -29.35 -2.76 13.96
CA ASN A 56 -28.47 -1.98 14.85
C ASN A 56 -27.99 -0.69 14.18
N LYS A 57 -27.60 -0.75 12.90
CA LYS A 57 -27.28 0.45 12.11
C LYS A 57 -28.45 1.42 12.02
N LYS A 58 -29.66 0.93 11.72
CA LYS A 58 -30.87 1.78 11.67
C LYS A 58 -31.18 2.41 13.02
N LYS A 59 -31.01 1.69 14.13
CA LYS A 59 -31.19 2.21 15.49
C LYS A 59 -30.21 3.37 15.77
N ARG A 60 -28.93 3.18 15.46
CA ARG A 60 -27.89 4.22 15.65
C ARG A 60 -28.14 5.45 14.78
N LEU A 61 -28.53 5.28 13.52
CA LEU A 61 -28.85 6.40 12.63
C LEU A 61 -30.03 7.23 13.17
N LYS A 62 -31.09 6.59 13.70
CA LYS A 62 -32.20 7.29 14.34
C LYS A 62 -31.77 8.06 15.59
N MET A 63 -30.84 7.50 16.37
CA MET A 63 -30.29 8.19 17.55
C MET A 63 -29.50 9.43 17.14
N ILE A 64 -28.69 9.34 16.08
CA ILE A 64 -27.96 10.49 15.51
C ILE A 64 -28.93 11.57 15.04
N GLU A 65 -29.92 11.20 14.22
CA GLU A 65 -30.91 12.14 13.68
C GLU A 65 -31.71 12.84 14.80
N LYS A 66 -32.15 12.08 15.81
CA LYS A 66 -32.82 12.64 16.98
C LYS A 66 -31.92 13.64 17.72
N ASP A 67 -30.66 13.28 17.96
CA ASP A 67 -29.70 14.16 18.65
C ASP A 67 -29.41 15.44 17.87
N GLU A 68 -29.33 15.36 16.53
CA GLU A 68 -29.14 16.49 15.61
C GLU A 68 -30.36 17.43 15.56
N MET A 69 -31.58 16.90 15.70
CA MET A 69 -32.78 17.73 15.76
C MET A 69 -32.98 18.42 17.12
N GLU A 70 -32.62 17.74 18.21
CA GLU A 70 -32.90 18.22 19.57
C GLU A 70 -31.82 19.17 20.11
N ASN A 71 -30.61 19.17 19.56
CA ASN A 71 -29.48 19.94 20.08
C ASN A 71 -28.81 20.81 18.99
N SER A 72 -28.94 22.13 19.12
CA SER A 72 -28.36 23.14 18.23
C SER A 72 -27.18 23.90 18.85
N ASP A 73 -26.65 23.42 19.98
CA ASP A 73 -25.59 24.03 20.76
C ASP A 73 -24.20 23.98 20.10
N PHE A 74 -24.04 23.22 19.03
CA PHE A 74 -22.79 22.98 18.33
C PHE A 74 -23.02 23.01 16.81
N ASP A 75 -22.14 23.67 16.05
CA ASP A 75 -22.25 23.66 14.58
C ASP A 75 -21.95 22.27 14.01
N ARG A 76 -22.89 21.74 13.23
CA ARG A 76 -22.84 20.41 12.61
C ARG A 76 -22.83 20.45 11.09
N SER A 77 -22.71 21.64 10.50
CA SER A 77 -22.68 21.84 9.04
C SER A 77 -21.55 21.07 8.36
N VAL A 78 -20.42 20.95 9.05
CA VAL A 78 -19.28 20.15 8.62
C VAL A 78 -19.19 18.89 9.47
N SER A 79 -19.34 17.73 8.82
CA SER A 79 -19.23 16.44 9.49
C SER A 79 -18.48 15.38 8.68
N PHE A 80 -17.96 14.39 9.40
CA PHE A 80 -17.30 13.21 8.88
C PHE A 80 -17.71 11.96 9.67
N GLY A 81 -17.57 10.80 9.05
CA GLY A 81 -17.73 9.50 9.70
C GLY A 81 -19.07 8.81 9.48
N ASN A 82 -19.28 7.70 10.21
CA ASN A 82 -20.33 6.72 9.95
C ASN A 82 -21.35 6.60 11.11
N ASP A 83 -22.22 5.59 11.08
CA ASP A 83 -23.26 5.37 12.10
C ASP A 83 -22.73 4.90 13.46
N ARG A 84 -21.43 4.62 13.58
CA ARG A 84 -20.79 4.13 14.81
C ARG A 84 -19.97 5.24 15.48
N CYS A 85 -19.40 6.15 14.71
CA CYS A 85 -18.72 7.32 15.23
C CYS A 85 -18.80 8.46 14.21
N LYS A 86 -19.35 9.60 14.64
CA LYS A 86 -19.45 10.84 13.88
C LYS A 86 -18.50 11.89 14.44
N PHE A 87 -18.00 12.74 13.57
CA PHE A 87 -17.13 13.87 13.89
C PHE A 87 -17.82 15.12 13.35
N TYR A 88 -18.04 16.11 14.19
CA TYR A 88 -18.62 17.40 13.81
C TYR A 88 -17.61 18.49 14.12
N PHE A 89 -17.44 19.44 13.21
CA PHE A 89 -16.43 20.48 13.32
C PHE A 89 -17.10 21.84 13.38
N ASP A 90 -16.87 22.55 14.48
CA ASP A 90 -17.37 23.90 14.69
C ASP A 90 -16.20 24.88 14.48
N ALA A 91 -16.20 25.54 13.32
CA ALA A 91 -15.14 26.49 12.95
C ALA A 91 -15.15 27.74 13.84
N SER A 92 -16.32 28.15 14.34
CA SER A 92 -16.46 29.33 15.21
C SER A 92 -15.82 29.09 16.58
N LYS A 93 -15.99 27.87 17.11
CA LYS A 93 -15.42 27.44 18.39
C LYS A 93 -14.02 26.82 18.27
N LYS A 94 -13.54 26.56 17.04
CA LYS A 94 -12.32 25.78 16.75
C LYS A 94 -12.30 24.47 17.52
N GLN A 95 -13.43 23.78 17.49
CA GLN A 95 -13.68 22.58 18.28
C GLN A 95 -14.16 21.45 17.39
N VAL A 96 -13.79 20.22 17.73
CA VAL A 96 -14.36 19.01 17.12
C VAL A 96 -15.09 18.20 18.18
N MET A 97 -16.34 17.85 17.89
CA MET A 97 -17.15 16.93 18.67
C MET A 97 -17.05 15.53 18.07
N ILE A 98 -16.59 14.57 18.87
CA ILE A 98 -16.56 13.14 18.55
C ILE A 98 -17.77 12.49 19.20
N MET A 99 -18.72 12.07 18.39
CA MET A 99 -19.95 11.40 18.81
C MET A 99 -19.84 9.90 18.56
N ARG A 100 -19.59 9.13 19.62
CA ARG A 100 -19.63 7.67 19.61
C ARG A 100 -21.07 7.20 19.80
N VAL A 101 -21.52 6.32 18.92
CA VAL A 101 -22.89 5.81 18.92
C VAL A 101 -22.90 4.29 18.99
N MET A 102 -23.54 3.76 20.03
CA MET A 102 -23.79 2.34 20.23
C MET A 102 -25.30 2.08 20.27
N THR A 103 -25.73 0.82 20.39
CA THR A 103 -27.16 0.50 20.47
C THR A 103 -27.77 0.88 21.82
N GLU A 104 -26.94 1.12 22.82
CA GLU A 104 -27.27 1.44 24.21
C GLU A 104 -27.36 2.96 24.42
N GLY A 105 -26.63 3.77 23.63
CA GLY A 105 -26.63 5.22 23.78
C GLY A 105 -25.58 5.95 22.94
N ILE A 106 -25.43 7.25 23.24
CA ILE A 106 -24.49 8.18 22.61
C ILE A 106 -23.53 8.73 23.67
N ASN A 107 -22.25 8.87 23.32
CA ASN A 107 -21.23 9.55 24.11
C ASN A 107 -20.60 10.62 23.22
N LYS A 108 -20.47 11.84 23.75
CA LYS A 108 -19.89 12.98 23.04
C LYS A 108 -18.65 13.43 23.78
N GLN A 109 -17.53 13.56 23.08
CA GLN A 109 -16.31 14.18 23.59
C GLN A 109 -15.96 15.38 22.72
N PHE A 110 -15.46 16.44 23.34
CA PHE A 110 -15.14 17.69 22.67
C PHE A 110 -13.65 17.97 22.78
N ILE A 111 -13.05 18.32 21.64
CA ILE A 111 -11.63 18.65 21.54
C ILE A 111 -11.48 20.09 21.07
N ASN A 112 -10.84 20.92 21.90
CA ASN A 112 -10.54 22.32 21.62
C ASN A 112 -9.30 22.45 20.73
N ASP A 113 -9.09 23.67 20.21
CA ASP A 113 -7.92 24.06 19.43
C ASP A 113 -7.64 23.11 18.25
N PHE A 114 -8.72 22.74 17.56
CA PHE A 114 -8.71 21.87 16.39
C PHE A 114 -9.56 22.47 15.27
N GLU A 115 -8.93 22.71 14.12
CA GLU A 115 -9.57 23.28 12.94
C GLU A 115 -9.70 22.24 11.83
N PHE A 116 -10.88 22.19 11.22
CA PHE A 116 -11.14 21.28 10.11
C PHE A 116 -10.38 21.72 8.86
N GLY A 117 -9.49 20.87 8.35
CA GLY A 117 -8.80 21.11 7.09
C GLY A 117 -9.68 20.78 5.89
N SER A 118 -9.92 19.49 5.66
CA SER A 118 -10.78 19.00 4.57
C SER A 118 -11.19 17.54 4.83
N LYS A 119 -12.17 17.04 4.07
CA LYS A 119 -12.55 15.61 4.13
C LYS A 119 -11.42 14.68 3.66
N GLU A 120 -10.53 15.15 2.79
CA GLU A 120 -9.37 14.38 2.33
C GLU A 120 -8.33 14.13 3.43
N LEU A 121 -8.32 14.99 4.44
CA LEU A 121 -7.49 14.87 5.64
C LEU A 121 -8.19 14.09 6.76
N CYS A 122 -9.27 13.38 6.45
CA CYS A 122 -10.00 12.54 7.39
C CYS A 122 -10.01 11.09 6.88
N ARG A 123 -9.70 10.13 7.78
CA ARG A 123 -9.80 8.69 7.52
C ARG A 123 -10.46 8.00 8.70
N GLN A 124 -11.35 7.07 8.40
CA GLN A 124 -12.03 6.23 9.39
C GLN A 124 -12.13 4.82 8.85
N ARG A 125 -11.76 3.86 9.69
CA ARG A 125 -12.02 2.45 9.49
C ARG A 125 -12.17 1.82 10.86
N ASP A 126 -13.41 1.48 11.18
CA ASP A 126 -13.78 0.99 12.51
C ASP A 126 -12.82 -0.08 13.03
N PRO A 127 -12.35 0.04 14.28
CA PRO A 127 -12.70 1.07 15.27
C PRO A 127 -11.76 2.31 15.26
N TYR A 128 -10.91 2.48 14.25
CA TYR A 128 -9.84 3.50 14.25
C TYR A 128 -10.15 4.69 13.34
N PHE A 129 -9.59 5.85 13.68
CA PHE A 129 -9.67 7.06 12.88
C PHE A 129 -8.37 7.88 12.93
N CYS A 130 -8.21 8.76 11.94
CA CYS A 130 -7.11 9.71 11.81
C CYS A 130 -7.60 10.96 11.08
N ILE A 131 -7.47 12.12 11.71
CA ILE A 131 -7.90 13.41 11.18
C ILE A 131 -6.73 14.40 11.36
N TYR A 132 -6.37 15.11 10.29
CA TYR A 132 -5.29 16.10 10.34
C TYR A 132 -5.83 17.53 10.26
N ASP A 133 -5.50 18.32 11.26
CA ASP A 133 -5.64 19.77 11.25
C ASP A 133 -4.38 20.36 10.61
N LYS A 134 -4.50 20.75 9.35
CA LYS A 134 -3.37 21.30 8.58
C LYS A 134 -2.90 22.67 9.09
N LYS A 135 -3.80 23.45 9.70
CA LYS A 135 -3.52 24.84 10.09
C LYS A 135 -2.71 24.87 11.39
N ASN A 136 -3.11 24.05 12.37
CA ASN A 136 -2.37 23.92 13.63
C ASN A 136 -1.35 22.77 13.59
N ARG A 137 -1.27 22.03 12.47
CA ARG A 137 -0.39 20.87 12.28
C ARG A 137 -0.54 19.83 13.40
N LYS A 138 -1.79 19.49 13.74
CA LYS A 138 -2.14 18.50 14.77
C LYS A 138 -2.81 17.28 14.15
N LEU A 139 -2.42 16.09 14.61
CA LEU A 139 -3.10 14.84 14.30
C LEU A 139 -4.03 14.47 15.45
N LEU A 140 -5.33 14.34 15.13
CA LEU A 140 -6.35 13.76 16.00
C LEU A 140 -6.56 12.31 15.58
N THR A 141 -6.13 11.39 16.43
CA THR A 141 -6.22 9.94 16.20
C THR A 141 -6.93 9.26 17.34
N GLY A 142 -7.41 8.04 17.13
CA GLY A 142 -7.98 7.28 18.23
C GLY A 142 -8.63 5.97 17.84
N SER A 143 -9.25 5.36 18.84
CA SER A 143 -10.10 4.18 18.68
C SER A 143 -11.42 4.33 19.45
N TYR A 144 -12.45 3.61 19.02
CA TYR A 144 -13.76 3.59 19.68
C TYR A 144 -14.29 2.16 19.80
N GLU A 145 -13.49 1.27 20.36
CA GLU A 145 -13.90 -0.11 20.62
C GLU A 145 -15.11 -0.14 21.57
N ASP A 146 -15.04 0.65 22.65
CA ASP A 146 -16.09 0.80 23.65
C ASP A 146 -16.97 2.06 23.44
N MET A 147 -17.82 2.34 24.43
CA MET A 147 -18.69 3.52 24.44
C MET A 147 -17.91 4.83 24.57
N THR A 148 -16.77 4.81 25.26
CA THR A 148 -15.90 5.97 25.46
C THR A 148 -14.72 5.86 24.49
N PRO A 149 -14.62 6.74 23.46
CA PRO A 149 -13.45 6.77 22.59
C PRO A 149 -12.14 7.03 23.34
N VAL A 150 -11.08 6.35 22.91
CA VAL A 150 -9.69 6.66 23.28
C VAL A 150 -9.15 7.61 22.24
N ILE A 151 -8.84 8.84 22.66
CA ILE A 151 -8.41 9.93 21.79
C ILE A 151 -6.93 10.25 22.05
N CYS A 152 -6.19 10.55 21.00
CA CYS A 152 -4.82 11.06 21.05
C CYS A 152 -4.71 12.28 20.13
N ILE A 153 -4.18 13.38 20.66
CA ILE A 153 -3.84 14.57 19.88
C ILE A 153 -2.32 14.68 19.88
N THR A 154 -1.74 14.75 18.69
CA THR A 154 -0.29 14.86 18.53
C THR A 154 0.04 16.12 17.76
N ASP A 155 0.84 16.99 18.36
CA ASP A 155 1.45 18.14 17.67
C ASP A 155 2.55 17.61 16.73
N VAL A 156 2.28 17.67 15.44
CA VAL A 156 3.21 17.21 14.40
C VAL A 156 4.35 18.20 14.20
N ALA A 157 4.07 19.50 14.29
CA ALA A 157 5.07 20.56 14.14
C ALA A 157 6.17 20.48 15.21
N SER A 158 5.82 20.03 16.43
CA SER A 158 6.80 19.84 17.51
C SER A 158 7.90 18.83 17.19
N LYS A 159 7.65 17.89 16.26
CA LYS A 159 8.59 16.83 15.84
C LYS A 159 9.09 16.99 14.42
N ASP A 160 8.75 18.10 13.77
CA ASP A 160 9.20 18.42 12.43
C ASP A 160 10.51 19.20 12.49
N ASN A 161 11.61 18.57 12.08
CA ASN A 161 12.92 19.21 12.03
C ASN A 161 13.03 20.24 10.88
N ASN A 162 12.11 20.20 9.92
CA ASN A 162 12.06 21.11 8.78
C ASN A 162 11.01 22.23 8.97
N LYS A 163 10.45 22.39 10.17
CA LYS A 163 9.32 23.31 10.43
C LYS A 163 9.62 24.78 10.11
N ASP A 164 10.89 25.19 10.23
CA ASP A 164 11.34 26.57 10.03
C ASP A 164 11.81 26.83 8.59
N ILE A 165 11.72 25.83 7.70
CA ILE A 165 12.13 25.93 6.30
C ILE A 165 10.97 26.50 5.49
N GLU A 166 11.21 27.65 4.86
CA GLU A 166 10.23 28.23 3.94
C GLU A 166 10.26 27.48 2.60
N VAL A 167 9.15 26.83 2.27
CA VAL A 167 8.99 26.09 1.02
C VAL A 167 7.91 26.77 0.18
N LYS A 168 8.25 27.13 -1.06
CA LYS A 168 7.33 27.80 -2.01
C LYS A 168 6.44 26.79 -2.72
N SER A 169 5.89 25.85 -1.96
CA SER A 169 4.97 24.83 -2.44
C SER A 169 3.60 25.01 -1.80
N SER A 170 2.56 24.81 -2.61
CA SER A 170 1.16 24.80 -2.17
C SER A 170 0.55 23.39 -2.28
N ILE A 171 1.40 22.35 -2.23
CA ILE A 171 0.94 20.96 -2.23
C ILE A 171 0.25 20.69 -0.90
N GLU A 172 -1.01 20.29 -0.97
CA GLU A 172 -1.79 19.90 0.20
C GLU A 172 -1.30 18.54 0.73
N PRO A 173 -1.17 18.39 2.06
CA PRO A 173 -0.89 17.09 2.67
C PRO A 173 -1.98 16.06 2.34
N LYS A 174 -1.63 14.78 2.41
CA LYS A 174 -2.59 13.67 2.23
C LYS A 174 -2.44 12.61 3.31
N ILE A 175 -3.52 11.88 3.57
CA ILE A 175 -3.49 10.70 4.45
C ILE A 175 -3.69 9.45 3.61
N ALA A 176 -2.61 8.69 3.42
CA ALA A 176 -2.63 7.36 2.84
C ALA A 176 -3.15 6.34 3.86
N SER A 177 -3.80 5.28 3.37
CA SER A 177 -4.35 4.20 4.22
C SER A 177 -4.00 2.85 3.64
N ASN A 178 -3.31 2.01 4.41
CA ASN A 178 -3.07 0.61 4.05
C ASN A 178 -3.68 -0.35 5.07
N LEU A 179 -4.05 -1.56 4.64
CA LEU A 179 -4.50 -2.62 5.55
C LEU A 179 -3.42 -3.65 5.78
N ILE A 180 -3.03 -3.81 7.03
CA ILE A 180 -2.08 -4.83 7.44
C ILE A 180 -2.78 -5.99 8.14
N THR A 181 -2.26 -7.19 7.92
CA THR A 181 -2.61 -8.39 8.67
C THR A 181 -2.02 -8.30 10.07
N ILE A 182 -2.86 -8.45 11.10
CA ILE A 182 -2.45 -8.40 12.51
C ILE A 182 -2.61 -9.73 13.26
N SER A 183 -3.35 -10.70 12.72
CA SER A 183 -3.45 -12.04 13.29
C SER A 183 -3.57 -13.11 12.19
N THR A 184 -2.92 -14.24 12.41
CA THR A 184 -2.89 -15.41 11.53
C THR A 184 -3.58 -16.57 12.25
N SER A 185 -4.91 -16.72 12.04
CA SER A 185 -5.79 -17.84 12.47
C SER A 185 -6.91 -17.44 13.47
N PRO A 186 -8.14 -17.98 13.34
CA PRO A 186 -8.73 -18.67 12.18
C PRO A 186 -9.23 -17.69 11.11
N ASN A 187 -9.32 -16.39 11.42
CA ASN A 187 -9.71 -15.32 10.50
C ASN A 187 -8.60 -14.26 10.43
N LEU A 188 -8.12 -13.97 9.21
CA LEU A 188 -7.12 -12.94 8.97
C LEU A 188 -7.68 -11.57 9.38
N THR A 189 -7.29 -11.09 10.56
CA THR A 189 -7.75 -9.79 11.02
C THR A 189 -6.87 -8.71 10.41
N LYS A 190 -7.51 -7.71 9.79
CA LYS A 190 -6.81 -6.57 9.18
C LYS A 190 -7.01 -5.31 10.01
N ALA A 191 -5.96 -4.54 10.20
CA ALA A 191 -6.01 -3.22 10.82
C ALA A 191 -5.51 -2.15 9.85
N PRO A 192 -6.10 -0.94 9.85
CA PRO A 192 -5.56 0.17 9.07
C PRO A 192 -4.25 0.68 9.69
N ILE A 193 -3.30 1.01 8.82
CA ILE A 193 -2.24 1.99 9.08
C ILE A 193 -2.61 3.25 8.30
N TYR A 194 -2.63 4.38 8.98
CA TYR A 194 -2.74 5.69 8.34
C TYR A 194 -1.38 6.34 8.29
N THR A 195 -1.02 6.93 7.16
CA THR A 195 0.23 7.69 7.01
C THR A 195 -0.10 9.07 6.47
N LEU A 196 0.09 10.10 7.30
CA LEU A 196 0.10 11.48 6.84
C LEU A 196 1.39 11.69 6.05
N ILE A 197 1.25 12.27 4.87
CA ILE A 197 2.33 12.62 3.94
C ILE A 197 2.22 14.12 3.71
N ASP A 198 3.24 14.86 4.13
CA ASP A 198 3.38 16.31 3.95
C ASP A 198 4.64 16.58 3.12
N GLU A 199 4.45 16.68 1.79
CA GLU A 199 5.54 16.91 0.82
C GLU A 199 6.22 18.26 1.03
N SER A 200 5.48 19.26 1.48
CA SER A 200 5.97 20.62 1.70
C SER A 200 6.93 20.68 2.90
N HIS A 201 6.76 19.80 3.88
CA HIS A 201 7.70 19.63 5.00
C HIS A 201 8.66 18.44 4.83
N GLY A 202 8.49 17.65 3.76
CA GLY A 202 9.20 16.38 3.58
C GLY A 202 9.03 15.46 4.79
N LEU A 203 7.81 15.39 5.32
CA LEU A 203 7.48 14.78 6.60
C LEU A 203 6.45 13.65 6.46
N LEU A 204 6.60 12.61 7.27
CA LEU A 204 5.62 11.55 7.42
C LEU A 204 5.21 11.39 8.90
N ALA A 205 3.95 11.06 9.13
CA ALA A 205 3.47 10.62 10.44
C ALA A 205 2.63 9.34 10.29
N ILE A 206 3.01 8.29 11.02
CA ILE A 206 2.44 6.94 10.88
C ILE A 206 1.61 6.60 12.10
N VAL A 207 0.34 6.26 11.88
CA VAL A 207 -0.65 5.92 12.91
C VAL A 207 -0.95 4.43 12.85
N ARG A 208 -0.79 3.74 13.98
CA ARG A 208 -1.07 2.31 14.16
C ARG A 208 -2.07 2.15 15.31
N LYS A 209 -3.16 1.40 15.06
CA LYS A 209 -4.20 1.12 16.07
C LYS A 209 -4.67 2.38 16.82
N GLY A 210 -4.88 3.48 16.09
CA GLY A 210 -5.36 4.75 16.65
C GLY A 210 -4.31 5.61 17.37
N LYS A 211 -3.03 5.21 17.40
CA LYS A 211 -1.93 5.96 18.03
C LYS A 211 -0.86 6.34 17.02
N VAL A 212 -0.32 7.55 17.13
CA VAL A 212 0.86 7.97 16.37
C VAL A 212 2.06 7.16 16.85
N SER A 213 2.64 6.39 15.94
CA SER A 213 3.78 5.49 16.21
C SER A 213 5.12 6.06 15.75
N SER A 214 5.12 6.92 14.73
CA SER A 214 6.32 7.63 14.27
C SER A 214 5.95 8.96 13.64
N ILE A 215 6.82 9.96 13.80
CA ILE A 215 6.84 11.22 13.05
C ILE A 215 8.29 11.44 12.63
N SER A 216 8.55 11.62 11.33
CA SER A 216 9.93 11.74 10.83
C SER A 216 9.99 12.49 9.50
N ASN A 217 11.00 13.34 9.33
CA ASN A 217 11.33 13.92 8.04
C ASN A 217 12.00 12.85 7.17
N TYR A 218 11.45 12.63 5.98
CA TYR A 218 12.03 11.71 4.99
C TYR A 218 12.92 12.43 3.96
N VAL A 219 12.83 13.76 3.89
CA VAL A 219 13.64 14.62 3.01
C VAL A 219 14.60 15.46 3.83
N ASP A 220 15.84 15.62 3.34
CA ASP A 220 16.83 16.51 3.95
C ASP A 220 16.42 17.99 3.78
N SER A 221 16.52 18.74 4.87
CA SER A 221 16.37 20.19 4.94
C SER A 221 17.05 20.97 3.80
N LYS A 222 18.22 20.54 3.33
CA LYS A 222 19.01 21.25 2.32
C LYS A 222 18.40 21.21 0.92
N ILE A 223 17.68 20.13 0.61
CA ILE A 223 17.08 19.94 -0.73
C ILE A 223 15.59 20.29 -0.73
N LEU A 224 14.94 20.34 0.43
CA LEU A 224 13.52 20.63 0.56
C LEU A 224 13.08 21.95 -0.12
N PRO A 225 13.83 23.07 -0.03
CA PRO A 225 13.46 24.33 -0.71
C PRO A 225 13.34 24.24 -2.23
N ASN A 226 13.90 23.20 -2.85
CA ASN A 226 13.77 22.98 -4.29
C ASN A 226 12.34 22.59 -4.70
N LYS A 227 11.52 22.11 -3.76
CA LYS A 227 10.12 21.77 -4.03
C LYS A 227 9.30 23.06 -4.17
N ILE A 228 8.86 23.33 -5.39
CA ILE A 228 8.08 24.52 -5.72
C ILE A 228 6.78 24.15 -6.43
N GLY A 229 5.79 25.04 -6.33
CA GLY A 229 4.51 24.89 -7.02
C GLY A 229 3.53 23.95 -6.32
N ASN A 230 2.53 23.48 -7.06
CA ASN A 230 1.35 22.79 -6.52
C ASN A 230 1.21 21.32 -6.97
N LYS A 231 2.14 20.82 -7.78
CA LYS A 231 2.09 19.45 -8.30
C LYS A 231 2.73 18.48 -7.33
N SER A 232 1.95 17.51 -6.84
CA SER A 232 2.46 16.38 -6.07
C SER A 232 3.32 15.45 -6.94
N TYR A 233 4.39 14.93 -6.36
CA TYR A 233 5.26 13.91 -6.97
C TYR A 233 5.33 12.64 -6.12
N VAL A 234 4.51 12.55 -5.07
CA VAL A 234 4.46 11.39 -4.20
C VAL A 234 3.34 10.45 -4.64
N SER A 235 3.71 9.22 -4.99
CA SER A 235 2.78 8.11 -5.13
C SER A 235 2.74 7.27 -3.85
N ASP A 236 1.56 6.76 -3.48
CA ASP A 236 1.38 5.84 -2.37
C ASP A 236 0.64 4.58 -2.83
N ASN A 237 1.23 3.41 -2.57
CA ASN A 237 0.73 2.12 -3.05
C ASN A 237 0.68 1.11 -1.89
N GLY A 238 -0.54 0.75 -1.47
CA GLY A 238 -0.76 -0.30 -0.48
C GLY A 238 -0.70 -1.69 -1.13
N ILE A 239 0.31 -2.48 -0.76
CA ILE A 239 0.60 -3.79 -1.38
C ILE A 239 0.78 -4.83 -0.27
N GLY A 240 -0.20 -5.71 -0.13
CA GLY A 240 -0.24 -6.65 1.00
C GLY A 240 -0.12 -5.92 2.34
N ASN A 241 0.85 -6.31 3.15
CA ASN A 241 1.13 -5.71 4.46
C ASN A 241 1.99 -4.44 4.43
N TYR A 242 2.31 -3.90 3.25
CA TYR A 242 3.25 -2.78 3.10
C TYR A 242 2.58 -1.59 2.41
N LEU A 243 3.03 -0.38 2.73
CA LEU A 243 2.70 0.84 1.99
C LEU A 243 3.99 1.42 1.42
N PHE A 244 4.07 1.49 0.10
CA PHE A 244 5.18 2.09 -0.63
C PHE A 244 4.84 3.55 -0.89
N ILE A 245 5.68 4.47 -0.43
CA ILE A 245 5.57 5.91 -0.64
C ILE A 245 6.79 6.34 -1.43
N ALA A 246 6.59 6.61 -2.72
CA ALA A 246 7.64 6.96 -3.65
C ALA A 246 7.56 8.46 -3.97
N ASP A 247 8.54 9.23 -3.52
CA ASP A 247 8.71 10.65 -3.84
C ASP A 247 9.67 10.78 -5.02
N ASP A 248 9.12 10.91 -6.22
CA ASP A 248 9.91 10.96 -7.46
C ASP A 248 10.66 12.29 -7.63
N PHE A 249 10.27 13.35 -6.91
CA PHE A 249 10.99 14.61 -6.93
C PHE A 249 12.30 14.48 -6.16
N PHE A 250 12.22 13.97 -4.93
CA PHE A 250 13.40 13.78 -4.08
C PHE A 250 14.14 12.45 -4.33
N ASN A 251 13.54 11.54 -5.10
CA ASN A 251 14.05 10.18 -5.34
C ASN A 251 14.22 9.40 -4.03
N VAL A 252 13.18 9.44 -3.19
CA VAL A 252 13.12 8.75 -1.91
C VAL A 252 11.96 7.76 -1.92
N LEU A 253 12.25 6.53 -1.50
CA LEU A 253 11.26 5.51 -1.23
C LEU A 253 11.12 5.33 0.28
N VAL A 254 9.90 5.41 0.80
CA VAL A 254 9.57 4.98 2.15
C VAL A 254 8.67 3.75 2.08
N ILE A 255 9.06 2.67 2.77
CA ILE A 255 8.25 1.46 2.91
C ILE A 255 7.75 1.38 4.34
N VAL A 256 6.46 1.60 4.55
CA VAL A 256 5.83 1.41 5.87
C VAL A 256 5.46 -0.06 6.02
N THR A 257 6.02 -0.70 7.05
CA THR A 257 5.75 -2.09 7.42
C THR A 257 4.70 -2.18 8.54
N PRO A 258 4.27 -3.38 8.94
CA PRO A 258 3.35 -3.50 10.07
C PRO A 258 3.84 -2.87 11.38
N SER A 259 5.16 -2.87 11.63
CA SER A 259 5.74 -2.46 12.93
C SER A 259 6.71 -1.27 12.85
N TYR A 260 7.30 -0.98 11.69
CA TYR A 260 8.25 0.12 11.51
C TYR A 260 8.12 0.72 10.10
N PHE A 261 9.03 1.59 9.70
CA PHE A 261 9.16 2.02 8.32
C PHE A 261 10.63 2.08 7.95
N GLU A 262 10.92 1.95 6.67
CA GLU A 262 12.28 2.06 6.12
C GLU A 262 12.31 3.14 5.07
N LYS A 263 13.44 3.83 4.96
CA LYS A 263 13.68 4.87 3.98
C LYS A 263 14.88 4.46 3.12
N PHE A 264 14.73 4.61 1.81
CA PHE A 264 15.78 4.36 0.82
C PHE A 264 15.89 5.56 -0.12
N CYS A 265 17.11 5.98 -0.43
CA CYS A 265 17.32 6.77 -1.64
C CYS A 265 17.23 5.82 -2.85
N TYR A 266 16.67 6.28 -3.97
CA TYR A 266 16.56 5.43 -5.16
C TYR A 266 17.93 4.92 -5.62
N SER A 267 18.99 5.72 -5.48
CA SER A 267 20.37 5.36 -5.81
C SER A 267 20.98 4.25 -4.94
N ASP A 268 20.38 3.98 -3.77
CA ASP A 268 20.85 2.93 -2.87
C ASP A 268 20.32 1.56 -3.26
N ILE A 269 19.28 1.49 -4.10
CA ILE A 269 18.68 0.24 -4.57
C ILE A 269 19.47 -0.26 -5.78
N ILE A 270 20.19 -1.37 -5.57
CA ILE A 270 21.01 -2.01 -6.60
C ILE A 270 20.18 -3.00 -7.41
N GLU A 271 19.34 -3.80 -6.77
CA GLU A 271 18.61 -4.86 -7.45
C GLU A 271 17.30 -5.14 -6.72
N VAL A 272 16.30 -5.57 -7.47
CA VAL A 272 15.11 -6.20 -6.93
C VAL A 272 14.95 -7.60 -7.50
N SER A 273 14.73 -8.58 -6.63
CA SER A 273 14.43 -9.97 -7.01
C SER A 273 13.13 -10.46 -6.36
N TYR A 274 12.50 -11.44 -7.00
CA TYR A 274 11.38 -12.19 -6.44
C TYR A 274 11.77 -13.66 -6.29
N GLU A 275 11.60 -14.20 -5.08
CA GLU A 275 12.01 -15.55 -4.71
C GLU A 275 10.84 -16.34 -4.10
N GLU A 276 10.69 -17.61 -4.49
CA GLU A 276 9.79 -18.57 -3.83
C GLU A 276 10.59 -19.73 -3.26
N ASN A 277 10.44 -20.01 -1.96
CA ASN A 277 11.22 -21.04 -1.26
C ASN A 277 12.75 -20.91 -1.45
N GLY A 278 13.25 -19.68 -1.62
CA GLY A 278 14.65 -19.37 -1.89
C GLY A 278 15.08 -19.56 -3.35
N ALA A 279 14.18 -19.96 -4.25
CA ALA A 279 14.44 -19.98 -5.69
C ALA A 279 14.06 -18.63 -6.31
N GLU A 280 15.03 -17.94 -6.88
CA GLU A 280 14.81 -16.69 -7.62
C GLU A 280 14.03 -16.97 -8.92
N LEU A 281 12.89 -16.32 -9.06
CA LEU A 281 12.01 -16.43 -10.23
C LEU A 281 12.06 -15.17 -11.10
N TYR A 282 12.62 -14.08 -10.59
CA TYR A 282 12.83 -12.81 -11.29
C TYR A 282 13.93 -12.02 -10.61
N SER A 283 14.73 -11.30 -11.41
CA SER A 283 15.58 -10.21 -10.92
C SER A 283 15.69 -9.07 -11.93
N LYS A 284 15.92 -7.85 -11.41
CA LYS A 284 16.24 -6.65 -12.18
C LYS A 284 17.26 -5.80 -11.44
N SER A 285 18.39 -5.54 -12.09
CA SER A 285 19.51 -4.78 -11.52
C SER A 285 19.64 -3.36 -12.07
N ALA A 286 20.15 -2.47 -11.23
CA ALA A 286 20.58 -1.12 -11.50
C ALA A 286 21.94 -1.07 -12.22
N MET A 287 22.73 -2.15 -12.14
CA MET A 287 24.07 -2.19 -12.72
C MET A 287 24.03 -2.08 -14.25
N ARG A 288 24.91 -1.24 -14.81
CA ARG A 288 25.14 -1.19 -16.26
C ARG A 288 25.94 -2.40 -16.66
N THR A 289 25.44 -3.18 -17.61
CA THR A 289 26.26 -4.17 -18.30
C THR A 289 27.23 -3.43 -19.20
N VAL A 290 28.52 -3.52 -18.90
CA VAL A 290 29.57 -3.21 -19.87
C VAL A 290 29.34 -4.16 -21.06
N GLY A 291 28.82 -3.65 -22.18
CA GLY A 291 28.49 -4.46 -23.38
C GLY A 291 27.01 -4.71 -23.70
N GLY A 292 26.07 -3.83 -23.32
CA GLY A 292 24.76 -3.72 -23.99
C GLY A 292 23.68 -4.78 -23.71
N ALA A 293 23.96 -5.85 -22.95
CA ALA A 293 22.90 -6.76 -22.51
C ALA A 293 22.23 -6.21 -21.25
N ALA A 294 21.09 -5.53 -21.38
CA ALA A 294 20.23 -5.32 -20.24
C ALA A 294 19.90 -6.70 -19.63
N VAL A 295 20.38 -7.00 -18.42
CA VAL A 295 19.82 -8.08 -17.60
C VAL A 295 18.47 -7.56 -17.08
N GLY A 296 17.55 -7.34 -18.02
CA GLY A 296 16.18 -6.91 -17.79
C GLY A 296 15.33 -8.15 -17.60
N GLY A 297 14.97 -8.45 -16.35
CA GLY A 297 13.99 -9.48 -16.04
C GLY A 297 14.40 -10.89 -16.48
N MET A 298 15.60 -11.34 -16.13
CA MET A 298 15.94 -12.73 -16.38
C MET A 298 15.04 -13.61 -15.50
N LEU A 299 14.23 -14.46 -16.13
CA LEU A 299 13.59 -15.60 -15.48
C LEU A 299 14.68 -16.65 -15.25
N MET A 300 15.51 -16.46 -14.22
CA MET A 300 16.55 -17.41 -13.86
C MET A 300 15.91 -18.79 -13.61
N GLY A 301 16.50 -19.81 -14.22
CA GLY A 301 15.92 -21.16 -14.36
C GLY A 301 15.42 -21.75 -13.04
N GLY A 302 14.12 -22.05 -13.01
CA GLY A 302 13.37 -22.68 -11.92
C GLY A 302 11.87 -22.35 -11.98
N ALA A 303 11.54 -21.14 -12.43
CA ALA A 303 10.16 -20.66 -12.60
C ALA A 303 9.35 -21.44 -13.66
N GLY A 304 10.00 -21.99 -14.68
CA GLY A 304 9.34 -22.86 -15.67
C GLY A 304 8.74 -24.13 -15.05
N THR A 305 9.24 -24.56 -13.89
CA THR A 305 8.72 -25.73 -13.17
C THR A 305 7.70 -25.35 -12.08
N VAL A 306 7.82 -24.16 -11.49
CA VAL A 306 6.93 -23.67 -10.41
C VAL A 306 5.65 -23.03 -10.94
N VAL A 307 5.76 -22.18 -11.97
CA VAL A 307 4.60 -21.56 -12.63
C VAL A 307 4.06 -22.47 -13.74
N GLY A 308 4.93 -23.23 -14.44
CA GLY A 308 4.53 -24.17 -15.49
C GLY A 308 3.77 -25.41 -15.00
N GLY A 309 3.82 -25.73 -13.70
CA GLY A 309 2.99 -26.77 -13.09
C GLY A 309 1.49 -26.46 -13.07
N LEU A 310 1.10 -25.20 -13.36
CA LEU A 310 -0.30 -24.80 -13.52
C LEU A 310 -0.80 -24.93 -14.97
N SER A 311 0.10 -24.99 -15.97
CA SER A 311 -0.25 -25.02 -17.39
C SER A 311 0.10 -26.34 -18.10
N GLY A 312 0.94 -27.19 -17.50
CA GLY A 312 1.25 -28.54 -17.99
C GLY A 312 0.54 -29.59 -17.14
N SER A 313 0.11 -30.68 -17.78
CA SER A 313 -0.57 -31.87 -17.23
C SER A 313 0.18 -32.63 -16.11
N SER A 314 1.20 -32.05 -15.47
CA SER A 314 2.00 -32.70 -14.43
C SER A 314 1.39 -32.49 -13.02
N LYS A 315 1.00 -33.60 -12.40
CA LYS A 315 0.21 -33.69 -11.16
C LYS A 315 0.99 -33.43 -9.86
N LYS A 316 1.92 -32.47 -9.75
CA LYS A 316 2.66 -32.23 -8.47
C LYS A 316 2.00 -31.13 -7.63
N THR A 317 1.72 -31.40 -6.36
CA THR A 317 1.29 -30.35 -5.41
C THR A 317 2.49 -29.49 -5.07
N MET A 318 2.39 -28.18 -5.25
CA MET A 318 3.47 -27.26 -4.86
C MET A 318 3.19 -26.71 -3.47
N GLU A 319 4.18 -26.84 -2.59
CA GLU A 319 4.15 -26.29 -1.24
C GLU A 319 4.95 -25.00 -1.23
N ILE A 320 4.25 -23.86 -1.09
CA ILE A 320 4.86 -22.54 -1.01
C ILE A 320 4.98 -22.16 0.46
N LYS A 321 6.21 -22.10 0.96
CA LYS A 321 6.53 -21.71 2.33
C LYS A 321 6.81 -20.21 2.41
N THR A 322 7.53 -19.67 1.42
CA THR A 322 7.95 -18.26 1.38
C THR A 322 7.71 -17.67 -0.01
N MET A 323 7.30 -16.41 -0.05
CA MET A 323 7.15 -15.59 -1.26
C MET A 323 7.74 -14.23 -0.95
N GLN A 324 8.93 -13.94 -1.46
CA GLN A 324 9.73 -12.81 -0.99
C GLN A 324 10.12 -11.90 -2.14
N VAL A 325 10.02 -10.59 -1.92
CA VAL A 325 10.70 -9.59 -2.75
C VAL A 325 11.92 -9.10 -1.99
N LYS A 326 13.09 -9.29 -2.56
CA LYS A 326 14.37 -8.91 -1.96
C LYS A 326 14.93 -7.69 -2.69
N ILE A 327 15.39 -6.73 -1.91
CA ILE A 327 16.00 -5.49 -2.39
C ILE A 327 17.47 -5.55 -2.00
N LEU A 328 18.37 -5.61 -2.98
CA LEU A 328 19.81 -5.50 -2.77
C LEU A 328 20.18 -4.01 -2.64
N LEU A 329 20.97 -3.68 -1.63
CA LEU A 329 21.28 -2.31 -1.24
C LEU A 329 22.77 -2.01 -1.36
N ARG A 330 23.09 -0.76 -1.70
CA ARG A 330 24.45 -0.19 -1.66
C ARG A 330 24.88 0.13 -0.24
N ASN A 331 24.89 -0.89 0.62
CA ASN A 331 25.24 -0.76 2.03
C ASN A 331 25.91 -2.04 2.52
N THR A 332 27.12 -1.93 3.08
CA THR A 332 27.92 -3.08 3.53
C THR A 332 27.48 -3.65 4.87
N GLN A 333 26.79 -2.86 5.71
CA GLN A 333 26.26 -3.32 7.00
C GLN A 333 24.90 -4.01 6.84
N ARG A 334 24.09 -3.52 5.90
CA ARG A 334 22.77 -4.09 5.56
C ARG A 334 22.65 -4.22 4.06
N THR A 335 23.16 -5.34 3.54
CA THR A 335 23.25 -5.58 2.09
C THR A 335 21.91 -5.86 1.44
N SER A 336 20.90 -6.33 2.18
CA SER A 336 19.58 -6.58 1.61
C SER A 336 18.44 -6.26 2.57
N TYR A 337 17.29 -5.94 1.98
CA TYR A 337 16.02 -5.80 2.67
C TYR A 337 14.98 -6.72 2.03
N VAL A 338 14.29 -7.51 2.85
CA VAL A 338 13.39 -8.57 2.38
C VAL A 338 11.96 -8.27 2.80
N LEU A 339 11.04 -8.35 1.84
CA LEU A 339 9.60 -8.20 2.04
C LEU A 339 8.93 -9.56 1.83
N ASP A 340 8.30 -10.10 2.87
CA ASP A 340 7.53 -11.34 2.80
C ASP A 340 6.07 -11.06 2.45
N PHE A 341 5.56 -11.73 1.41
CA PHE A 341 4.20 -11.62 0.90
C PHE A 341 3.33 -12.83 1.23
N ASN A 342 3.87 -13.87 1.88
CA ASN A 342 3.05 -14.92 2.48
C ASN A 342 2.43 -14.42 3.80
N ASP A 343 1.45 -13.51 3.69
CA ASP A 343 0.81 -12.87 4.86
C ASP A 343 0.18 -13.87 5.84
N SER A 344 -0.15 -15.08 5.36
CA SER A 344 -0.76 -16.14 6.15
C SER A 344 0.22 -16.83 7.10
N LYS A 345 1.53 -16.71 6.86
CA LYS A 345 2.61 -17.36 7.61
C LYS A 345 2.46 -18.87 7.76
N ARG A 346 1.78 -19.52 6.81
CA ARG A 346 1.62 -20.98 6.74
C ARG A 346 2.05 -21.49 5.37
N VAL A 347 2.26 -22.79 5.28
CA VAL A 347 2.49 -23.45 3.99
C VAL A 347 1.21 -23.40 3.17
N LEU A 348 1.33 -22.95 1.91
CA LEU A 348 0.25 -22.94 0.93
C LEU A 348 0.39 -24.14 0.00
N LYS A 349 -0.65 -24.95 -0.10
CA LYS A 349 -0.72 -26.10 -1.01
C LYS A 349 -1.52 -25.72 -2.24
N THR A 350 -0.86 -25.43 -3.36
CA THR A 350 -1.48 -24.77 -4.53
C THR A 350 -2.63 -25.54 -5.21
N LYS A 351 -2.80 -26.84 -4.92
CA LYS A 351 -3.96 -27.64 -5.38
C LYS A 351 -5.20 -27.47 -4.51
N GLU A 352 -5.06 -27.06 -3.26
CA GLU A 352 -6.19 -26.78 -2.39
C GLU A 352 -6.81 -25.44 -2.81
N SER A 353 -8.12 -25.42 -3.05
CA SER A 353 -8.83 -24.25 -3.61
C SER A 353 -8.58 -22.95 -2.82
N ALA A 354 -8.66 -23.02 -1.49
CA ALA A 354 -8.43 -21.89 -0.60
C ALA A 354 -6.99 -21.37 -0.71
N ASP A 355 -6.01 -22.27 -0.71
CA ASP A 355 -4.58 -21.96 -0.77
C ASP A 355 -4.19 -21.42 -2.14
N SER A 356 -4.74 -21.98 -3.22
CA SER A 356 -4.56 -21.49 -4.59
C SER A 356 -5.02 -20.04 -4.73
N THR A 357 -6.17 -19.70 -4.13
CA THR A 357 -6.70 -18.34 -4.13
C THR A 357 -5.82 -17.39 -3.32
N MET A 358 -5.33 -17.82 -2.15
CA MET A 358 -4.38 -17.03 -1.36
C MET A 358 -3.06 -16.81 -2.09
N TYR A 359 -2.49 -17.87 -2.67
CA TYR A 359 -1.27 -17.83 -3.46
C TYR A 359 -1.36 -16.84 -4.61
N LYS A 360 -2.42 -16.90 -5.43
CA LYS A 360 -2.61 -15.96 -6.55
C LYS A 360 -2.63 -14.50 -6.08
N ARG A 361 -3.28 -14.22 -4.95
CA ARG A 361 -3.32 -12.88 -4.36
C ARG A 361 -1.96 -12.43 -3.84
N TYR A 362 -1.21 -13.31 -3.17
CA TYR A 362 0.12 -13.01 -2.67
C TYR A 362 1.13 -12.82 -3.80
N LEU A 363 1.05 -13.63 -4.86
CA LEU A 363 1.83 -13.48 -6.07
C LEU A 363 1.54 -12.14 -6.76
N GLN A 364 0.26 -11.75 -6.86
CA GLN A 364 -0.11 -10.45 -7.40
C GLN A 364 0.52 -9.31 -6.59
N ASN A 365 0.44 -9.37 -5.25
CA ASN A 365 1.06 -8.37 -4.38
C ASN A 365 2.59 -8.32 -4.57
N ALA A 366 3.27 -9.47 -4.55
CA ALA A 366 4.72 -9.55 -4.74
C ALA A 366 5.15 -8.98 -6.10
N ASN A 367 4.43 -9.32 -7.16
CA ASN A 367 4.65 -8.76 -8.50
C ASN A 367 4.46 -7.23 -8.51
N SER A 368 3.38 -6.71 -7.92
CA SER A 368 3.17 -5.26 -7.84
C SER A 368 4.30 -4.54 -7.10
N ALA A 369 4.79 -5.10 -5.99
CA ALA A 369 5.91 -4.51 -5.25
C ALA A 369 7.20 -4.49 -6.09
N ARG A 370 7.53 -5.62 -6.71
CA ARG A 370 8.68 -5.78 -7.61
C ARG A 370 8.61 -4.84 -8.81
N ASP A 371 7.44 -4.63 -9.38
CA ASP A 371 7.24 -3.76 -10.54
C ASP A 371 7.45 -2.29 -10.17
N ILE A 372 6.95 -1.83 -9.01
CA ILE A 372 7.25 -0.47 -8.49
C ILE A 372 8.75 -0.29 -8.27
N LEU A 373 9.40 -1.25 -7.61
CA LEU A 373 10.85 -1.20 -7.37
C LEU A 373 11.65 -1.20 -8.69
N SER A 374 11.15 -1.92 -9.70
CA SER A 374 11.73 -1.95 -11.03
C SER A 374 11.66 -0.59 -11.74
N VAL A 375 10.55 0.15 -11.57
CA VAL A 375 10.41 1.52 -12.08
C VAL A 375 11.33 2.49 -11.33
N ILE A 376 11.47 2.31 -10.02
CA ILE A 376 12.39 3.09 -9.18
C ILE A 376 13.84 2.93 -9.66
N ILE A 377 14.26 1.70 -9.96
CA ILE A 377 15.57 1.44 -10.56
C ILE A 377 15.75 2.19 -11.90
N ASP A 378 14.73 2.18 -12.77
CA ASP A 378 14.83 2.90 -14.06
C ASP A 378 14.94 4.42 -13.87
N LYS A 379 14.18 4.99 -12.92
CA LYS A 379 14.27 6.41 -12.56
C LYS A 379 15.64 6.78 -12.02
N ALA A 380 16.23 5.94 -11.17
CA ALA A 380 17.58 6.13 -10.65
C ALA A 380 18.61 6.19 -11.80
N LYS A 381 18.52 5.26 -12.76
CA LYS A 381 19.40 5.22 -13.95
C LYS A 381 19.27 6.47 -14.82
N GLN A 382 18.04 6.91 -15.10
CA GLN A 382 17.80 8.11 -15.92
C GLN A 382 18.39 9.37 -15.30
N LYS A 383 18.31 9.50 -13.97
CA LYS A 383 18.91 10.62 -13.24
C LYS A 383 20.43 10.61 -13.35
N GLU A 384 21.08 9.46 -13.20
CA GLU A 384 22.53 9.33 -13.39
C GLU A 384 22.97 9.74 -14.80
N ILE A 385 22.26 9.28 -15.84
CA ILE A 385 22.53 9.68 -17.23
C ILE A 385 22.39 11.19 -17.40
N SER A 386 21.31 11.78 -16.88
CA SER A 386 21.04 13.22 -16.99
C SER A 386 22.10 14.07 -16.29
N ALA A 387 22.60 13.61 -15.13
CA ALA A 387 23.69 14.27 -14.43
C ALA A 387 25.01 14.18 -15.21
N MET A 388 25.33 13.02 -15.81
CA MET A 388 26.53 12.85 -16.64
C MET A 388 26.53 13.77 -17.87
N LEU A 389 25.39 13.89 -18.56
CA LEU A 389 25.25 14.76 -19.74
C LEU A 389 25.36 16.26 -19.41
N GLN A 390 25.06 16.67 -18.18
CA GLN A 390 25.19 18.06 -17.73
C GLN A 390 26.64 18.44 -17.36
N VAL A 391 27.50 17.47 -17.05
CA VAL A 391 28.92 17.73 -16.73
C VAL A 391 29.73 18.14 -17.98
N GLU A 392 29.26 17.82 -19.19
CA GLU A 392 29.92 18.16 -20.46
C GLU A 392 29.56 19.56 -21.02
N GLN A 393 28.69 20.33 -20.36
CA GLN A 393 28.33 21.69 -20.79
C GLN A 393 28.92 22.78 -19.89
N LYS A 394 30.25 22.93 -19.94
CA LYS A 394 30.95 24.18 -19.56
C LYS A 394 31.54 24.78 -20.84
N PRO A 395 31.46 26.10 -21.10
CA PRO A 395 31.82 26.63 -22.40
C PRO A 395 33.34 26.71 -22.52
N VAL A 396 33.94 25.81 -23.31
CA VAL A 396 35.33 25.93 -23.75
C VAL A 396 35.43 25.50 -25.22
N ASN A 397 35.65 26.50 -26.07
CA ASN A 397 36.33 26.49 -27.38
C ASN A 397 36.19 25.26 -28.30
N ILE A 398 35.41 25.44 -29.38
CA ILE A 398 35.38 24.95 -30.80
C ILE A 398 36.22 23.70 -31.24
N HIS A 399 36.78 22.87 -30.36
CA HIS A 399 37.52 21.65 -30.73
C HIS A 399 37.03 20.36 -30.06
N SER A 400 35.78 20.29 -29.56
CA SER A 400 35.23 19.04 -28.99
C SER A 400 34.38 18.19 -29.95
N GLY A 401 33.99 18.69 -31.12
CA GLY A 401 33.11 17.96 -32.05
C GLY A 401 33.78 16.74 -32.71
N VAL A 402 35.09 16.81 -32.98
CA VAL A 402 35.80 15.78 -33.74
C VAL A 402 35.92 14.46 -32.95
N ALA A 403 36.11 14.52 -31.63
CA ALA A 403 36.24 13.32 -30.80
C ALA A 403 34.91 12.55 -30.67
N GLU A 404 33.81 13.28 -30.53
CA GLU A 404 32.47 12.70 -30.43
C GLU A 404 32.03 12.07 -31.78
N GLU A 405 32.36 12.73 -32.90
CA GLU A 405 32.12 12.21 -34.24
C GLU A 405 32.98 10.98 -34.54
N LEU A 406 34.24 10.93 -34.07
CA LEU A 406 35.09 9.74 -34.17
C LEU A 406 34.57 8.57 -33.35
N ALA A 407 34.00 8.82 -32.17
CA ALA A 407 33.37 7.78 -31.34
C ALA A 407 32.12 7.20 -32.04
N LYS A 408 31.26 8.05 -32.61
CA LYS A 408 30.11 7.62 -33.42
C LYS A 408 30.55 6.83 -34.66
N LEU A 409 31.63 7.27 -35.31
CA LEU A 409 32.16 6.57 -36.48
C LEU A 409 32.71 5.18 -36.11
N ALA A 410 33.39 5.05 -34.96
CA ALA A 410 33.89 3.76 -34.46
C ALA A 410 32.76 2.80 -34.09
N GLN A 411 31.65 3.34 -33.54
CA GLN A 411 30.43 2.62 -33.26
C GLN A 411 29.79 2.06 -34.53
N LEU A 412 29.66 2.87 -35.59
CA LEU A 412 29.08 2.43 -36.87
C LEU A 412 29.89 1.31 -37.54
N LYS A 413 31.22 1.32 -37.36
CA LYS A 413 32.09 0.21 -37.77
C LYS A 413 31.90 -1.04 -36.91
N SER A 414 31.86 -0.91 -35.58
CA SER A 414 31.66 -2.06 -34.68
C SER A 414 30.32 -2.74 -34.88
N ASP A 415 29.31 -1.95 -35.25
CA ASP A 415 27.95 -2.41 -35.51
C ASP A 415 27.80 -3.03 -36.92
N GLY A 416 28.89 -3.09 -37.70
CA GLY A 416 28.93 -3.69 -39.05
C GLY A 416 28.19 -2.88 -40.12
N ILE A 417 27.82 -1.64 -39.81
CA ILE A 417 27.11 -0.72 -40.71
C ILE A 417 28.07 -0.11 -41.73
N LEU A 418 29.33 0.08 -41.34
CA LEU A 418 30.42 0.54 -42.22
C LEU A 418 31.45 -0.56 -42.44
N THR A 419 31.94 -0.67 -43.67
CA THR A 419 33.13 -1.45 -44.00
C THR A 419 34.41 -0.77 -43.47
N GLU A 420 35.50 -1.53 -43.39
CA GLU A 420 36.81 -1.03 -42.93
C GLU A 420 37.30 0.14 -43.80
N GLU A 421 37.06 0.06 -45.11
CA GLU A 421 37.42 1.07 -46.09
C GLU A 421 36.60 2.36 -45.90
N GLU A 422 35.27 2.25 -45.71
CA GLU A 422 34.37 3.38 -45.49
C GLU A 422 34.64 4.09 -44.16
N PHE A 423 34.92 3.32 -43.11
CA PHE A 423 35.34 3.85 -41.81
C PHE A 423 36.62 4.67 -41.93
N ASN A 424 37.65 4.13 -42.60
CA ASN A 424 38.93 4.82 -42.73
C ASN A 424 38.83 6.08 -43.61
N ALA A 425 37.97 6.08 -44.64
CA ALA A 425 37.72 7.25 -45.48
C ALA A 425 37.02 8.39 -44.72
N GLN A 426 36.01 8.07 -43.91
CA GLN A 426 35.29 9.03 -43.06
C GLN A 426 36.20 9.55 -41.93
N LYS A 427 37.02 8.68 -41.33
CA LYS A 427 37.96 9.04 -40.26
C LYS A 427 38.99 10.07 -40.73
N LYS A 428 39.51 9.93 -41.96
CA LYS A 428 40.44 10.91 -42.54
C LYS A 428 39.79 12.28 -42.76
N LYS A 429 38.54 12.31 -43.24
CA LYS A 429 37.76 13.55 -43.38
C LYS A 429 37.52 14.25 -42.05
N LEU A 430 37.18 13.50 -40.99
CA LEU A 430 36.97 14.05 -39.65
C LEU A 430 38.26 14.60 -39.02
N LEU A 431 39.41 14.03 -39.37
CA LEU A 431 40.72 14.45 -38.87
C LEU A 431 41.43 15.49 -39.76
N ASN A 432 40.83 15.90 -40.88
CA ASN A 432 41.47 16.74 -41.92
C ASN A 432 42.84 16.18 -42.38
N LEU A 433 42.94 14.87 -42.60
CA LEU A 433 44.16 14.15 -43.01
C LEU A 433 44.12 13.59 -44.44
#